data_AF-A0A2U1MKK8-F1
#
_entry.id   AF-A0A2U1MKK8-F1
#
_cell.length_a   1.000
_cell.length_b   1.000
_cell.length_c   1.000
_cell.angle_alpha   90.00
_cell.angle_beta   90.00
_cell.angle_gamma   90.00
#
_symmetry.space_group_name_H-M   'P 1'
#
loop_
_entity.id
_entity.type
_entity.pdbx_description
1 polymer ?
#
loop_
_entity_poly.entity_id
_entity_poly.type
_entity_poly.pdbx_seq_one_letter_code
_entity_poly.pdbx_strand_id
1 'polypeptide(L)'
;MANPNELKLSEMKEAIKLLGSSAEKYKDPTLERFLINRAMDPKKAAKMFVEWQKWRTSFVPLGFIPDSEVAEQLEHRKIFFQGFSKDGHPVLILNANKHYPAKDQDQFKKFIVQFLDKAIASGIKGKETGNEKIVVIVDMQKLAYKNVDANGFIAAFKILQVIKSP
;
A
#
# COMPACT_ATOMS: atom_id res chain seq x y z
N MET A 1 18.34 29.25 5.61
CA MET A 1 18.07 28.35 6.75
C MET A 1 17.38 27.13 6.17
N ALA A 2 17.84 25.92 6.48
CA ALA A 2 17.20 24.70 5.97
C ALA A 2 15.74 24.64 6.44
N ASN A 3 14.84 24.20 5.58
CA ASN A 3 13.43 24.01 5.92
C ASN A 3 13.35 23.01 7.10
N PRO A 4 12.56 23.27 8.17
CA PRO A 4 12.39 22.31 9.27
C PRO A 4 12.09 20.88 8.82
N ASN A 5 11.39 20.71 7.69
CA ASN A 5 11.10 19.39 7.11
C ASN A 5 12.35 18.72 6.50
N GLU A 6 13.23 19.48 5.84
CA GLU A 6 14.49 18.97 5.29
C GLU A 6 15.42 18.48 6.41
N LEU A 7 15.45 19.20 7.53
CA LEU A 7 16.20 18.78 8.72
C LEU A 7 15.66 17.45 9.26
N LYS A 8 14.33 17.32 9.41
CA LYS A 8 13.69 16.07 9.86
C LYS A 8 13.95 14.90 8.93
N LEU A 9 13.96 15.16 7.64
CA LEU A 9 14.28 14.17 6.63
C LEU A 9 15.74 13.71 6.71
N SER A 10 16.68 14.64 6.91
CA SER A 10 18.09 14.31 7.14
C SER A 10 18.27 13.49 8.42
N GLU A 11 17.63 13.89 9.53
CA GLU A 11 17.63 13.14 10.80
C GLU A 11 17.09 11.71 10.60
N MET A 12 16.04 11.54 9.80
CA MET A 12 15.47 10.22 9.50
C MET A 12 16.43 9.38 8.66
N LYS A 13 17.03 9.95 7.61
CA LYS A 13 18.01 9.24 6.76
C LYS A 13 19.21 8.75 7.57
N GLU A 14 19.73 9.55 8.49
CA GLU A 14 20.81 9.13 9.40
C GLU A 14 20.35 8.04 10.37
N ALA A 15 19.14 8.15 10.94
CA ALA A 15 18.59 7.10 11.78
C ALA A 15 18.39 5.76 11.03
N ILE A 16 18.00 5.81 9.74
CA ILE A 16 17.90 4.62 8.88
C ILE A 16 19.27 3.94 8.70
N LYS A 17 20.33 4.73 8.46
CA LYS A 17 21.70 4.21 8.35
C LYS A 17 22.16 3.56 9.65
N LEU A 18 21.89 4.17 10.80
CA LEU A 18 22.21 3.61 12.12
C LEU A 18 21.46 2.30 12.41
N LEU A 19 20.30 2.09 11.79
CA LEU A 19 19.54 0.84 11.85
C LEU A 19 20.03 -0.23 10.85
N GLY A 20 21.12 0.04 10.12
CA GLY A 20 21.72 -0.89 9.16
C GLY A 20 20.94 -1.01 7.84
N SER A 21 20.16 0.00 7.46
CA SER A 21 19.45 0.02 6.18
C SER A 21 19.81 1.26 5.35
N SER A 22 19.29 1.33 4.12
CA SER A 22 19.47 2.47 3.21
C SER A 22 18.14 2.95 2.63
N ALA A 23 18.02 4.26 2.50
CA ALA A 23 16.90 4.96 1.90
C ALA A 23 17.17 5.43 0.46
N GLU A 24 18.36 5.20 -0.10
CA GLU A 24 18.80 5.77 -1.39
C GLU A 24 17.91 5.41 -2.59
N LYS A 25 17.22 4.27 -2.51
CA LYS A 25 16.28 3.81 -3.55
C LYS A 25 14.95 4.58 -3.56
N TYR A 26 14.69 5.39 -2.53
CA TYR A 26 13.41 6.06 -2.32
C TYR A 26 13.56 7.57 -2.39
N LYS A 27 12.55 8.23 -2.92
CA LYS A 27 12.52 9.69 -3.02
C LYS A 27 12.08 10.28 -1.69
N ASP A 28 12.42 11.55 -1.49
CA ASP A 28 12.06 12.30 -0.29
C ASP A 28 10.55 12.26 0.02
N PRO A 29 9.63 12.40 -0.95
CA PRO A 29 8.19 12.27 -0.68
C PRO A 29 7.77 10.90 -0.12
N THR A 30 8.46 9.82 -0.50
CA THR A 30 8.20 8.49 0.08
C THR A 30 8.58 8.47 1.56
N LEU A 31 9.73 9.06 1.92
CA LEU A 31 10.22 9.11 3.31
C LEU A 31 9.39 10.06 4.17
N GLU A 32 8.94 11.18 3.60
CA GLU A 32 8.06 12.16 4.25
C GLU A 32 6.75 11.53 4.74
N ARG A 33 6.20 10.54 4.04
CA ARG A 33 4.99 9.84 4.50
C ARG A 33 5.17 9.15 5.85
N PHE A 34 6.31 8.51 6.07
CA PHE A 34 6.63 7.89 7.36
C PHE A 34 6.81 8.94 8.47
N LEU A 35 7.41 10.10 8.14
CA LEU A 35 7.50 11.23 9.06
C LEU A 35 6.11 11.71 9.45
N ILE A 36 5.23 11.97 8.48
CA ILE A 36 3.85 12.40 8.74
C ILE A 36 3.12 11.38 9.61
N ASN A 37 3.23 10.08 9.31
CA ASN A 37 2.59 9.02 10.08
C ASN A 37 3.09 8.97 11.54
N ARG A 38 4.37 9.28 11.76
CA ARG A 38 4.99 9.29 13.09
C ARG A 38 5.08 10.68 13.71
N ALA A 39 4.18 11.59 13.35
CA ALA A 39 4.09 12.93 13.91
C ALA A 39 5.43 13.70 13.84
N MET A 40 6.12 13.57 12.70
CA MET A 40 7.43 14.16 12.41
C MET A 40 8.55 13.71 13.37
N ASP A 41 8.44 12.53 14.00
CA ASP A 41 9.51 11.91 14.79
C ASP A 41 10.44 11.08 13.88
N PRO A 42 11.68 11.53 13.62
CA PRO A 42 12.57 10.85 12.66
C PRO A 42 13.00 9.46 13.10
N LYS A 43 13.14 9.21 14.41
CA LYS A 43 13.58 7.91 14.92
C LYS A 43 12.47 6.88 14.79
N LYS A 44 11.23 7.27 15.13
CA LYS A 44 10.06 6.40 14.94
C LYS A 44 9.77 6.16 13.46
N ALA A 45 9.87 7.19 12.63
CA ALA A 45 9.71 7.07 11.18
C ALA A 45 10.78 6.14 10.57
N ALA A 46 12.05 6.28 10.97
CA ALA A 46 13.13 5.41 10.51
C ALA A 46 12.90 3.94 10.88
N LYS A 47 12.52 3.65 12.14
CA LYS A 47 12.22 2.26 12.56
C LYS A 47 11.11 1.64 11.72
N MET A 48 10.04 2.39 11.53
CA MET A 48 8.88 1.99 10.73
C MET A 48 9.23 1.78 9.26
N PHE A 49 10.04 2.66 8.67
CA PHE A 49 10.57 2.50 7.31
C PHE A 49 11.38 1.23 7.16
N VAL A 50 12.27 0.93 8.10
CA VAL A 50 13.10 -0.29 8.06
C VAL A 50 12.25 -1.55 8.20
N GLU A 51 11.24 -1.55 9.07
CA GLU A 51 10.28 -2.67 9.20
C GLU A 51 9.48 -2.87 7.90
N TRP A 52 8.98 -1.79 7.31
CA TRP A 52 8.29 -1.83 6.03
C TRP A 52 9.19 -2.33 4.90
N GLN A 53 10.44 -1.87 4.82
CA GLN A 53 11.39 -2.29 3.80
C GLN A 53 11.76 -3.78 3.92
N LYS A 54 11.89 -4.29 5.14
CA LYS A 54 12.07 -5.72 5.41
C LYS A 54 10.86 -6.52 4.92
N TRP A 55 9.65 -6.05 5.22
CA TRP A 55 8.42 -6.68 4.75
C TRP A 55 8.30 -6.63 3.22
N ARG A 56 8.64 -5.52 2.56
CA ARG A 56 8.65 -5.44 1.09
C ARG A 56 9.65 -6.42 0.48
N THR A 57 10.85 -6.51 1.04
CA THR A 57 11.88 -7.44 0.55
C THR A 57 11.44 -8.90 0.67
N SER A 58 10.76 -9.27 1.76
CA SER A 58 10.31 -10.65 1.96
C SER A 58 9.04 -11.00 1.20
N PHE A 59 8.09 -10.07 1.11
CA PHE A 59 6.76 -10.32 0.54
C PHE A 59 6.67 -10.01 -0.95
N VAL A 60 7.45 -9.04 -1.44
CA VAL A 60 7.48 -8.61 -2.85
C VAL A 60 8.93 -8.56 -3.36
N PRO A 61 9.62 -9.72 -3.43
CA PRO A 61 11.06 -9.77 -3.71
C PRO A 61 11.43 -9.27 -5.11
N LEU A 62 10.51 -9.36 -6.09
CA LEU A 62 10.71 -8.85 -7.45
C LEU A 62 10.43 -7.34 -7.58
N GLY A 63 10.04 -6.68 -6.49
CA GLY A 63 9.59 -5.27 -6.49
C GLY A 63 8.15 -5.09 -6.98
N PHE A 64 7.60 -6.08 -7.69
CA PHE A 64 6.19 -6.19 -8.07
C PHE A 64 5.71 -7.64 -7.91
N ILE A 65 4.39 -7.84 -7.93
CA ILE A 65 3.77 -9.18 -7.94
C ILE A 65 3.26 -9.44 -9.36
N PRO A 66 3.71 -10.50 -10.07
CA PRO A 66 3.22 -10.86 -11.40
C PRO A 66 1.75 -11.32 -11.39
N ASP A 67 1.03 -11.09 -12.49
CA ASP A 67 -0.37 -11.52 -12.64
C ASP A 67 -0.54 -13.05 -12.55
N SER A 68 0.48 -13.81 -12.96
CA SER A 68 0.49 -15.27 -12.84
C SER A 68 0.44 -15.75 -11.40
N GLU A 69 0.92 -14.96 -10.42
CA GLU A 69 0.86 -15.31 -9.00
C GLU A 69 -0.51 -15.05 -8.37
N VAL A 70 -1.43 -14.40 -9.09
CA VAL A 70 -2.74 -13.97 -8.57
C VAL A 70 -3.89 -14.19 -9.57
N ALA A 71 -3.69 -15.06 -10.56
CA ALA A 71 -4.58 -15.24 -11.70
C ALA A 71 -6.03 -15.61 -11.30
N GLU A 72 -6.21 -16.50 -10.33
CA GLU A 72 -7.53 -16.89 -9.81
C GLU A 72 -8.25 -15.69 -9.15
N GLN A 73 -7.53 -14.84 -8.39
CA GLN A 73 -8.14 -13.63 -7.84
C GLN A 73 -8.54 -12.62 -8.92
N LEU A 74 -7.77 -12.52 -10.00
CA LEU A 74 -8.07 -11.65 -11.14
C LEU A 74 -9.29 -12.15 -11.93
N GLU A 75 -9.46 -13.47 -12.07
CA GLU A 75 -10.57 -14.09 -12.80
C GLU A 75 -11.94 -13.72 -12.20
N HIS A 76 -12.02 -13.53 -10.88
CA HIS A 76 -13.25 -13.11 -10.21
C HIS A 76 -13.75 -11.73 -10.68
N ARG A 77 -12.92 -10.89 -11.31
CA ARG A 77 -13.29 -9.56 -11.84
C ARG A 77 -14.16 -8.78 -10.86
N LYS A 78 -13.66 -8.67 -9.62
CA LYS A 78 -14.34 -8.06 -8.48
C LYS A 78 -13.93 -6.61 -8.22
N ILE A 79 -12.89 -6.11 -8.90
CA ILE A 79 -12.43 -4.72 -8.76
C ILE A 79 -12.29 -4.07 -10.13
N PHE A 80 -12.77 -2.83 -10.26
CA PHE A 80 -12.77 -2.07 -11.50
C PHE A 80 -12.22 -0.67 -11.28
N PHE A 81 -11.37 -0.20 -12.18
CA PHE A 81 -10.91 1.18 -12.22
C PHE A 81 -11.93 2.07 -12.92
N GLN A 82 -12.32 3.18 -12.29
CA GLN A 82 -13.36 4.11 -12.76
C GLN A 82 -12.81 5.52 -12.99
N GLY A 83 -11.51 5.64 -13.29
CA GLY A 83 -10.87 6.93 -13.46
C GLY A 83 -10.45 7.56 -12.14
N PHE A 84 -10.50 8.89 -12.09
CA PHE A 84 -9.94 9.68 -11.00
C PHE A 84 -10.99 10.56 -10.34
N SER A 85 -10.84 10.80 -9.04
CA SER A 85 -11.63 11.77 -8.28
C SER A 85 -11.31 13.21 -8.75
N LYS A 86 -12.09 14.18 -8.24
CA LYS A 86 -11.83 15.61 -8.48
C LYS A 86 -10.41 16.03 -8.05
N ASP A 87 -9.89 15.41 -6.99
CA ASP A 87 -8.54 15.65 -6.47
C ASP A 87 -7.46 14.79 -7.17
N GLY A 88 -7.83 14.05 -8.22
CA GLY A 88 -6.91 13.25 -9.01
C GLY A 88 -6.55 11.89 -8.41
N HIS A 89 -7.27 11.42 -7.38
CA HIS A 89 -7.04 10.11 -6.77
C HIS A 89 -7.73 8.99 -7.56
N PRO A 90 -7.07 7.84 -7.79
CA PRO A 90 -7.68 6.67 -8.40
C PRO A 90 -8.98 6.26 -7.70
N VAL A 91 -10.04 6.07 -8.48
CA VAL A 91 -11.35 5.58 -7.99
C VAL A 91 -11.54 4.15 -8.44
N LEU A 92 -11.81 3.27 -7.48
CA LEU A 92 -11.96 1.84 -7.67
C LEU A 92 -13.34 1.42 -7.18
N ILE A 93 -14.04 0.59 -7.95
CA ILE A 93 -15.28 -0.07 -7.52
C ILE A 93 -14.96 -1.52 -7.18
N LEU A 94 -15.31 -1.93 -5.96
CA LEU A 94 -15.21 -3.31 -5.48
C LEU A 94 -16.61 -3.92 -5.38
N ASN A 95 -16.89 -4.97 -6.15
CA ASN A 95 -18.16 -5.70 -6.09
C ASN A 95 -18.08 -6.80 -5.03
N ALA A 96 -18.68 -6.56 -3.86
CA ALA A 96 -18.56 -7.46 -2.71
C ALA A 96 -19.22 -8.83 -2.96
N ASN A 97 -20.28 -8.88 -3.76
CA ASN A 97 -20.97 -10.14 -4.11
C ASN A 97 -20.15 -11.11 -4.99
N LYS A 98 -19.03 -10.63 -5.56
CA LYS A 98 -18.06 -11.42 -6.32
C LYS A 98 -16.87 -11.89 -5.47
N HIS A 99 -16.80 -11.47 -4.20
CA HIS A 99 -15.79 -12.00 -3.30
C HIS A 99 -16.23 -13.37 -2.80
N TYR A 100 -15.31 -14.33 -2.89
CA TYR A 100 -15.42 -15.62 -2.24
C TYR A 100 -14.19 -15.82 -1.35
N PRO A 101 -14.34 -16.50 -0.20
CA PRO A 101 -13.20 -16.87 0.63
C PRO A 101 -12.15 -17.60 -0.20
N ALA A 102 -10.92 -17.10 -0.17
CA ALA A 102 -9.86 -17.67 -0.98
C ALA A 102 -9.41 -19.02 -0.40
N LYS A 103 -9.28 -20.04 -1.26
CA LYS A 103 -8.69 -21.32 -0.87
C LYS A 103 -7.20 -21.16 -0.58
N ASP A 104 -6.52 -20.38 -1.42
CA ASP A 104 -5.14 -19.96 -1.22
C ASP A 104 -5.10 -18.55 -0.62
N GLN A 105 -4.87 -18.50 0.69
CA GLN A 105 -4.79 -17.25 1.45
C GLN A 105 -3.55 -16.42 1.11
N ASP A 106 -2.46 -17.05 0.65
CA ASP A 106 -1.24 -16.33 0.30
C ASP A 106 -1.37 -15.68 -1.07
N GLN A 107 -1.98 -16.37 -2.02
CA GLN A 107 -2.40 -15.78 -3.30
C GLN A 107 -3.34 -14.58 -3.09
N PHE A 108 -4.29 -14.67 -2.15
CA PHE A 108 -5.17 -13.56 -1.83
C PHE A 108 -4.44 -12.35 -1.23
N LYS A 109 -3.51 -12.57 -0.29
CA LYS A 109 -2.65 -11.49 0.25
C LYS A 109 -1.83 -10.83 -0.87
N LYS A 110 -1.22 -11.64 -1.74
CA LYS A 110 -0.48 -11.15 -2.91
C LYS A 110 -1.36 -10.31 -3.84
N PHE A 111 -2.59 -10.76 -4.08
CA PHE A 111 -3.56 -10.01 -4.87
C PHE A 111 -3.87 -8.64 -4.26
N ILE A 112 -4.09 -8.55 -2.94
CA ILE A 112 -4.32 -7.27 -2.26
C ILE A 112 -3.13 -6.32 -2.44
N VAL A 113 -1.91 -6.81 -2.25
CA VAL A 113 -0.69 -5.99 -2.42
C VAL A 113 -0.51 -5.54 -3.86
N GLN A 114 -0.67 -6.46 -4.82
CA GLN A 114 -0.58 -6.14 -6.25
C GLN A 114 -1.61 -5.08 -6.65
N PHE A 115 -2.84 -5.25 -6.20
CA PHE A 115 -3.95 -4.34 -6.45
C PHE A 115 -3.65 -2.93 -5.92
N LEU A 116 -3.20 -2.83 -4.66
CA LEU A 116 -2.86 -1.55 -4.04
C LEU A 116 -1.66 -0.89 -4.74
N ASP A 117 -0.61 -1.65 -5.07
CA ASP A 117 0.57 -1.13 -5.77
C ASP A 117 0.17 -0.56 -7.14
N LYS A 118 -0.63 -1.29 -7.93
CA LYS A 118 -1.15 -0.81 -9.24
C LYS A 118 -2.03 0.42 -9.09
N ALA A 119 -2.91 0.45 -8.07
CA ALA A 119 -3.77 1.58 -7.81
C ALA A 119 -2.96 2.83 -7.44
N ILE A 120 -2.01 2.75 -6.50
CA ILE A 120 -1.13 3.87 -6.13
C ILE A 120 -0.36 4.35 -7.36
N ALA A 121 0.25 3.44 -8.12
CA ALA A 121 1.01 3.77 -9.31
C ALA A 121 0.17 4.54 -10.36
N SER A 122 -1.10 4.18 -10.53
CA SER A 122 -2.01 4.90 -11.43
C SER A 122 -2.30 6.34 -11.00
N GLY A 123 -2.18 6.64 -9.70
CA GLY A 123 -2.37 7.99 -9.15
C GLY A 123 -1.16 8.91 -9.29
N ILE A 124 0.02 8.37 -9.59
CA ILE A 124 1.26 9.16 -9.72
C ILE A 124 1.29 9.83 -11.10
N LYS A 125 0.94 11.12 -11.16
CA LYS A 125 0.97 11.93 -12.39
C LYS A 125 2.34 12.57 -12.59
N GLY A 126 3.33 11.75 -12.98
CA GLY A 126 4.69 12.19 -13.33
C GLY A 126 5.65 12.30 -12.14
N LYS A 127 5.25 12.96 -11.04
CA LYS A 127 6.06 13.05 -9.81
C LYS A 127 5.28 12.56 -8.60
N GLU A 128 5.97 11.81 -7.75
CA GLU A 128 5.46 11.42 -6.43
C GLU A 128 5.36 12.64 -5.51
N THR A 129 4.22 12.77 -4.84
CA THR A 129 3.83 13.89 -3.98
C THR A 129 3.92 13.53 -2.50
N GLY A 130 3.93 12.24 -2.15
CA GLY A 130 3.91 11.80 -0.76
C GLY A 130 2.50 11.80 -0.16
N ASN A 131 1.45 12.10 -0.93
CA ASN A 131 0.06 12.14 -0.46
C ASN A 131 -0.89 11.41 -1.42
N GLU A 132 -0.37 10.41 -2.12
CA GLU A 132 -1.12 9.52 -2.99
C GLU A 132 -2.19 8.79 -2.16
N LYS A 133 -3.45 8.98 -2.54
CA LYS A 133 -4.61 8.32 -1.93
C LYS A 133 -5.35 7.53 -2.99
N ILE A 134 -6.11 6.54 -2.53
CA ILE A 134 -7.02 5.73 -3.35
C ILE A 134 -8.41 5.89 -2.77
N VAL A 135 -9.42 6.00 -3.63
CA VAL A 135 -10.83 5.95 -3.25
C VAL A 135 -11.39 4.59 -3.66
N VAL A 136 -11.92 3.84 -2.70
CA VAL A 136 -12.58 2.55 -2.95
C VAL A 136 -14.06 2.67 -2.61
N ILE A 137 -14.91 2.44 -3.60
CA ILE A 137 -16.36 2.32 -3.45
C ILE A 137 -16.69 0.84 -3.40
N VAL A 138 -17.29 0.39 -2.30
CA VAL A 138 -17.70 -1.01 -2.15
C VAL A 138 -19.17 -1.15 -2.51
N ASP A 139 -19.46 -1.82 -3.61
CA ASP A 139 -20.81 -2.20 -3.99
C ASP A 139 -21.22 -3.45 -3.21
N MET A 140 -22.14 -3.25 -2.27
CA MET A 140 -22.68 -4.28 -1.38
C MET A 140 -23.99 -4.90 -1.93
N GLN A 141 -24.44 -4.51 -3.13
CA GLN A 141 -25.64 -5.08 -3.73
C GLN A 141 -25.50 -6.60 -3.92
N LYS A 142 -26.53 -7.34 -3.50
CA LYS A 142 -26.60 -8.81 -3.57
C LYS A 142 -25.51 -9.54 -2.75
N LEU A 143 -24.92 -8.89 -1.75
CA LEU A 143 -24.05 -9.58 -0.80
C LEU A 143 -24.82 -10.68 -0.07
N ALA A 144 -24.24 -11.86 0.00
CA ALA A 144 -24.82 -13.01 0.69
C ALA A 144 -23.79 -13.66 1.64
N TYR A 145 -24.25 -14.53 2.54
CA TYR A 145 -23.39 -15.18 3.54
C TYR A 145 -22.17 -15.91 2.93
N LYS A 146 -22.33 -16.51 1.74
CA LYS A 146 -21.25 -17.18 0.99
C LYS A 146 -20.07 -16.27 0.62
N ASN A 147 -20.27 -14.95 0.65
CA ASN A 147 -19.26 -13.95 0.31
C ASN A 147 -18.48 -13.44 1.54
N VAL A 148 -18.91 -13.79 2.75
CA VAL A 148 -18.26 -13.33 3.99
C VAL A 148 -16.98 -14.12 4.24
N ASP A 149 -15.84 -13.43 4.29
CA ASP A 149 -14.52 -14.01 4.54
C ASP A 149 -13.81 -13.27 5.68
N ALA A 150 -14.02 -13.71 6.92
CA ALA A 150 -13.39 -13.08 8.10
C ALA A 150 -11.85 -13.09 8.00
N ASN A 151 -11.26 -14.19 7.52
CA ASN A 151 -9.81 -14.32 7.39
C ASN A 151 -9.26 -13.38 6.31
N GLY A 152 -9.97 -13.28 5.18
CA GLY A 152 -9.66 -12.35 4.11
C GLY A 152 -9.70 -10.90 4.59
N PHE A 153 -10.72 -10.50 5.35
CA PHE A 153 -10.80 -9.16 5.92
C PHE A 153 -9.67 -8.86 6.91
N ILE A 154 -9.32 -9.81 7.78
CA ILE A 154 -8.19 -9.67 8.72
C ILE A 154 -6.87 -9.52 7.95
N ALA A 155 -6.66 -10.31 6.90
CA ALA A 155 -5.47 -10.25 6.06
C ALA A 155 -5.36 -8.89 5.34
N ALA A 156 -6.45 -8.44 4.73
CA ALA A 156 -6.53 -7.14 4.07
C ALA A 156 -6.24 -6.00 5.05
N PHE A 157 -6.82 -6.04 6.25
CA PHE A 157 -6.60 -5.03 7.28
C PHE A 157 -5.14 -4.99 7.74
N LYS A 158 -4.50 -6.14 7.97
CA LYS A 158 -3.08 -6.22 8.34
C LYS A 158 -2.18 -5.64 7.24
N ILE A 159 -2.45 -5.96 5.98
CA ILE A 159 -1.70 -5.41 4.83
C ILE A 159 -1.90 -3.89 4.75
N LEU A 160 -3.13 -3.41 4.91
CA LEU A 160 -3.43 -1.98 4.93
C LEU A 160 -2.72 -1.29 6.10
N GLN A 161 -2.54 -1.92 7.26
CA GLN A 161 -1.75 -1.32 8.34
C GLN A 161 -0.27 -1.20 7.98
N VAL A 162 0.29 -2.17 7.26
CA VAL A 162 1.69 -2.14 6.78
C VAL A 162 1.87 -1.15 5.62
N ILE A 163 0.84 -0.89 4.81
CA ILE A 163 0.88 0.05 3.65
C ILE A 163 0.40 1.46 4.00
N LYS A 164 -0.48 1.64 4.99
CA LYS A 164 -0.83 2.97 5.54
C LYS A 164 0.28 3.55 6.40
N SER A 165 1.22 2.69 6.76
CA SER A 165 2.41 2.96 7.54
C SER A 165 3.51 3.76 6.78
N PRO A 166 3.80 3.46 5.51
CA PRO A 166 4.56 4.30 4.58
C PRO A 166 3.72 5.38 3.91
#